data_AF-F8LSR3-F1
#
_entry.id   AF-F8LSR3-F1
#
_cell.length_a   1.000
_cell.length_b   1.000
_cell.length_c   1.000
_cell.angle_alpha   90.00
_cell.angle_beta   90.00
_cell.angle_gamma   90.00
#
_symmetry.space_group_name_H-M   'P 1'
#
loop_
_entity.id
_entity.type
_entity.pdbx_description
1 polymer ?
#
loop_
_entity_poly.entity_id
_entity_poly.type
_entity_poly.pdbx_seq_one_letter_code
_entity_poly.pdbx_strand_id
1 'polypeptide(L)' 'AYAILRSIPNKLGGVLALMASILILILMPMLHTSKQRGMMFRP' A
#
# COMPACT_ATOMS: atom_id res chain seq x y z
N ALA A 1 0.15 11.47 -1.21
CA ALA A 1 0.83 11.80 0.07
C ALA A 1 -0.01 12.70 0.98
N TYR A 2 -0.40 13.91 0.54
CA TYR A 2 -1.15 14.86 1.38
C TYR A 2 -2.47 14.29 1.94
N ALA A 3 -3.23 13.55 1.13
CA ALA A 3 -4.44 12.85 1.59
C ALA A 3 -4.16 11.89 2.76
N ILE A 4 -3.09 11.09 2.68
CA ILE A 4 -2.68 10.15 3.74
C ILE A 4 -2.26 10.92 5.01
N LEU A 5 -1.53 12.03 4.83
CA LEU A 5 -1.07 12.86 5.94
C LEU A 5 -2.22 13.53 6.72
N ARG A 6 -3.28 13.99 6.03
CA ARG A 6 -4.48 14.56 6.69
C ARG A 6 -5.46 13.51 7.22
N SER A 7 -5.32 12.26 6.80
CA SER A 7 -6.20 11.16 7.24
C SER A 7 -5.82 10.64 8.63
N ILE A 8 -4.59 10.91 9.08
CA ILE A 8 -4.08 10.49 10.38
C ILE A 8 -3.89 11.75 11.24
N PRO A 9 -4.72 11.98 12.27
CA PRO A 9 -4.63 13.17 13.14
C PRO A 9 -3.46 13.08 14.13
N ASN A 10 -2.33 12.51 13.72
CA ASN A 10 -1.11 12.39 14.51
C ASN A 10 0.13 12.54 13.62
N LYS A 11 1.09 13.36 14.06
CA LYS A 11 2.28 13.72 13.28
C LYS A 11 3.23 12.54 13.06
N LEU A 12 3.39 11.68 14.07
CA LEU A 12 4.22 10.47 13.96
C LEU A 12 3.54 9.40 13.08
N GLY A 13 2.23 9.21 13.24
CA GLY A 13 1.46 8.25 12.46
C GLY A 13 1.43 8.58 10.97
N GLY A 14 1.35 9.87 10.61
CA GLY A 14 1.41 10.32 9.22
C GLY A 14 2.74 9.97 8.53
N VAL A 15 3.87 10.15 9.22
CA VAL A 15 5.20 9.82 8.68
C VAL A 15 5.35 8.30 8.51
N LEU A 16 4.93 7.52 9.51
CA LEU A 16 4.95 6.06 9.42
C LEU A 16 4.07 5.53 8.27
N ALA A 17 2.89 6.11 8.07
CA ALA A 17 2.00 5.74 6.97
C ALA A 17 2.58 6.09 5.60
N LEU A 18 3.33 7.21 5.48
CA LEU A 18 4.02 7.54 4.24
C LEU A 18 5.11 6.53 3.92
N MET A 19 5.94 6.17 4.90
CA MET A 19 6.96 5.13 4.72
C MET A 19 6.34 3.77 4.39
N ALA A 20 5.27 3.38 5.08
CA ALA A 20 4.54 2.15 4.81
C ALA A 20 3.92 2.14 3.40
N SER A 21 3.40 3.27 2.90
CA SER A 21 2.77 3.34 1.57
C SER A 21 3.73 3.00 0.43
N ILE A 22 5.01 3.35 0.58
CA ILE A 22 6.05 3.04 -0.39
C ILE A 22 6.54 1.60 -0.20
N LEU A 23 6.67 1.16 1.06
CA LEU A 23 7.09 -0.20 1.39
C LEU A 23 6.13 -1.28 0.86
N ILE A 24 4.82 -1.00 0.82
CA ILE A 24 3.81 -1.91 0.26
C ILE A 24 4.09 -2.26 -1.21
N LEU A 25 4.71 -1.36 -1.98
CA LEU A 25 5.04 -1.60 -3.38
C LEU A 25 6.04 -2.76 -3.55
N ILE A 26 6.97 -2.90 -2.60
CA ILE A 26 7.97 -3.98 -2.58
C ILE A 26 7.37 -5.27 -2.02
N LEU A 27 6.41 -5.16 -1.11
CA LEU A 27 5.66 -6.31 -0.56
C LEU A 27 4.65 -6.88 -1.54
N MET A 28 4.14 -6.09 -2.48
CA MET A 28 3.14 -6.48 -3.49
C MET A 28 3.48 -7.80 -4.24
N PRO A 29 4.69 -8.04 -4.77
CA PRO A 29 5.02 -9.31 -5.42
C PRO A 29 5.05 -10.50 -4.46
N MET A 30 5.36 -10.29 -3.18
CA MET A 30 5.36 -11.36 -2.17
C MET A 30 3.94 -11.73 -1.72
N LEU A 31 3.04 -10.74 -1.69
CA LEU A 31 1.63 -10.94 -1.35
C LEU A 31 0.81 -11.47 -2.54
N HIS A 32 1.37 -11.49 -3.75
CA HIS A 32 0.72 -12.01 -4.94
C HIS A 32 0.66 -13.55 -4.90
N THR A 33 -0.32 -14.07 -4.17
CA THR A 33 -0.59 -15.51 -4.02
C THR A 33 -1.23 -16.15 -5.27
N SER A 34 -1.70 -15.34 -6.22
CA SER A 34 -2.37 -15.84 -7.43
C SER A 34 -1.36 -16.37 -8.45
N LYS A 35 -1.57 -17.61 -8.94
CA LYS A 35 -0.82 -18.16 -10.07
C LYS A 35 -1.08 -17.40 -11.38
N GLN A 36 -2.24 -16.75 -11.49
CA GLN A 36 -2.60 -15.90 -12.62
C GLN A 36 -2.15 -14.46 -12.36
N ARG A 37 -1.35 -13.91 -13.28
CA ARG A 37 -0.80 -12.55 -13.18
C ARG A 37 -1.81 -11.46 -13.58
N GLY A 38 -2.75 -11.77 -14.48
CA GLY A 38 -3.72 -10.81 -15.01
C GLY A 38 -4.99 -10.71 -14.18
N MET A 39 -5.66 -9.56 -14.26
CA MET A 39 -7.00 -9.36 -13.69
C MET A 39 -8.14 -9.75 -14.63
N MET A 40 -7.83 -10.12 -15.88
CA MET A 40 -8.80 -10.44 -16.94
C MET A 40 -9.76 -11.60 -16.60
N PHE A 41 -9.35 -12.50 -15.70
CA PHE A 41 -10.16 -13.65 -15.28
C PHE A 41 -10.54 -13.58 -13.78
N ARG A 42 -10.43 -12.41 -13.16
CA ARG A 42 -10.83 -12.16 -11.77
C ARG A 42 -12.18 -11.42 -11.81
N PRO A 43 -13.29 -12.02 -11.34
CA PRO A 43 -14.60 -11.40 -11.37
C PRO A 43 -14.69 -10.15 -10.47
#